data_AF-A0A0M3D4V8-F1
#
_entry.id   AF-A0A0M3D4V8-F1
#
_cell.length_a   1.000
_cell.length_b   1.000
_cell.length_c   1.000
_cell.angle_alpha   90.00
_cell.angle_beta   90.00
_cell.angle_gamma   90.00
#
_symmetry.space_group_name_H-M   'P 1'
#
loop_
_entity.id
_entity.type
_entity.pdbx_description
1 polymer ?
#
loop_
_entity_poly.entity_id
_entity_poly.type
_entity_poly.pdbx_seq_one_letter_code
_entity_poly.pdbx_strand_id
1 'polypeptide(L)'
;MSTTPGIKLVCTHPGCSKRSVARRLCHAHYQAAWKAGELGQHVKLPPREKAPTRCPESHKHAAASTCFIQHQCRCTPCVEAHNARERNRKKQKAYGRFDSGLVDADPVREHVLMLGEFGIGYKRVAEIAGVGITGVRTLIWGRQDPGDRYGEIPKRVGREKAAKILAVQPTIENLGARQSVPARSTHRRVQALVARGWSLSKVGRELGWTVENFHALMHREMVGAATHRAVADLYERLWDVEPPRASHRDKIAHTRALNFAKRNGWLPPLAWDDIDTDPTPERDVVQQGRVTGEELLEDIAFLLEGGESPEQIAVLVGRKVGTIAKLAERHGDRDIANTFGSITKRVAA
;
A
#
# COMPACT_ATOMS: atom_id res chain seq x y z
N MET A 1 -22.27 -58.79 -1.26
CA MET A 1 -23.56 -59.31 -0.76
C MET A 1 -23.33 -59.94 0.61
N SER A 2 -23.69 -59.26 1.70
CA SER A 2 -23.79 -59.87 3.03
C SER A 2 -24.93 -59.18 3.78
N THR A 3 -26.15 -59.61 3.49
CA THR A 3 -27.37 -59.20 4.19
C THR A 3 -27.49 -60.05 5.45
N THR A 4 -26.88 -59.59 6.55
CA THR A 4 -27.29 -60.06 7.88
C THR A 4 -28.77 -59.68 8.04
N PRO A 5 -29.69 -60.62 8.33
CA PRO A 5 -31.10 -60.30 8.49
C PRO A 5 -31.21 -59.29 9.64
N GLY A 6 -31.61 -58.06 9.31
CA GLY A 6 -31.73 -56.98 10.27
C GLY A 6 -32.71 -57.39 11.37
N ILE A 7 -32.23 -57.49 12.60
CA ILE A 7 -33.05 -57.75 13.79
C ILE A 7 -34.21 -56.75 13.76
N LYS A 8 -35.46 -57.24 13.65
CA LYS A 8 -36.64 -56.37 13.70
C LYS A 8 -36.67 -55.69 15.07
N LEU A 9 -36.37 -54.41 15.09
CA LEU A 9 -36.38 -53.57 16.30
C LEU A 9 -37.82 -53.26 16.69
N VAL A 10 -38.54 -54.24 17.24
CA VAL A 10 -39.91 -54.07 17.76
C VAL A 10 -39.83 -53.76 19.26
N CYS A 11 -40.76 -52.95 19.75
CA CYS A 11 -40.93 -52.67 21.17
C CYS A 11 -41.24 -53.95 21.95
N THR A 12 -40.59 -54.15 23.09
CA THR A 12 -40.79 -55.33 23.95
C THR A 12 -41.97 -55.19 24.90
N HIS A 13 -42.60 -54.02 24.98
CA HIS A 13 -43.82 -53.84 25.77
C HIS A 13 -44.95 -54.72 25.20
N PRO A 14 -45.63 -55.54 26.03
CA PRO A 14 -46.73 -56.40 25.59
C PRO A 14 -47.77 -55.63 24.78
N GLY A 15 -48.19 -56.19 23.64
CA GLY A 15 -49.18 -55.57 22.75
C GLY A 15 -48.68 -54.40 21.90
N CYS A 16 -47.39 -54.02 21.96
CA CYS A 16 -46.86 -52.90 21.19
C CYS A 16 -46.14 -53.36 19.91
N SER A 17 -46.66 -52.97 18.74
CA SER A 17 -46.04 -53.24 17.44
C SER A 17 -45.10 -52.12 16.94
N LYS A 18 -44.92 -51.05 17.73
CA LYS A 18 -44.11 -49.89 17.34
C LYS A 18 -42.61 -50.23 17.34
N ARG A 19 -41.84 -49.51 16.50
CA ARG A 19 -40.37 -49.64 16.44
C ARG A 19 -39.74 -49.23 17.78
N SER A 20 -38.78 -50.02 18.27
CA SER A 20 -38.00 -49.67 19.45
C SER A 20 -36.95 -48.60 19.12
N VAL A 21 -36.77 -47.66 20.05
CA VAL A 21 -35.88 -46.49 19.92
C VAL A 21 -34.73 -46.56 20.92
N ALA A 22 -35.02 -46.94 22.17
CA ALA A 22 -34.03 -47.08 23.23
C ALA A 22 -34.43 -48.17 24.21
N ARG A 23 -33.46 -48.93 24.74
CA ARG A 23 -33.69 -50.05 25.69
C ARG A 23 -34.79 -51.05 25.24
N ARG A 24 -34.90 -51.27 23.92
CA ARG A 24 -35.94 -52.10 23.28
C ARG A 24 -37.40 -51.63 23.50
N LEU A 25 -37.63 -50.40 23.97
CA LEU A 25 -38.95 -49.78 24.07
C LEU A 25 -39.17 -48.76 22.95
N CYS A 26 -40.43 -48.56 22.53
CA CYS A 26 -40.78 -47.44 21.66
C CYS A 26 -40.71 -46.12 22.45
N HIS A 27 -40.70 -44.98 21.75
CA HIS A 27 -40.58 -43.66 22.39
C HIS A 27 -41.60 -43.42 23.52
N ALA A 28 -42.87 -43.80 23.31
CA ALA A 28 -43.93 -43.61 24.30
C ALA A 28 -43.74 -44.48 25.55
N HIS A 29 -43.43 -45.77 25.39
CA HIS A 29 -43.21 -46.67 26.52
C HIS A 29 -41.89 -46.39 27.24
N TYR A 30 -40.86 -45.91 26.52
CA TYR A 30 -39.63 -45.43 27.13
C TYR A 30 -39.89 -44.22 28.04
N GLN A 31 -40.68 -43.24 27.58
CA GLN A 31 -41.04 -42.09 28.40
C GLN A 31 -41.93 -42.45 29.59
N ALA A 32 -42.88 -43.39 29.43
CA ALA A 32 -43.71 -43.87 30.52
C ALA A 32 -42.88 -44.57 31.61
N ALA A 33 -42.01 -45.51 31.22
CA ALA A 33 -41.12 -46.21 32.15
C ALA A 33 -40.07 -45.28 32.80
N TRP A 34 -39.66 -44.21 32.10
CA TRP A 34 -38.81 -43.16 32.68
C TRP A 34 -39.54 -42.34 33.74
N LYS A 35 -40.79 -41.92 33.47
CA LYS A 35 -41.62 -41.18 34.43
C LYS A 35 -42.03 -42.02 35.64
N ALA A 36 -42.25 -43.32 35.45
CA ALA A 36 -42.55 -44.26 36.54
C ALA A 36 -41.32 -44.63 37.39
N GLY A 37 -40.11 -44.22 36.99
CA GLY A 37 -38.87 -44.55 37.70
C GLY A 37 -38.40 -46.00 37.51
N GLU A 38 -39.09 -46.77 36.67
CA GLU A 38 -38.80 -48.19 36.38
C GLU A 38 -37.52 -48.38 35.56
N LEU A 39 -37.10 -47.33 34.83
CA LEU A 39 -35.81 -47.33 34.15
C LEU A 39 -34.72 -46.92 35.12
N GLY A 40 -33.92 -47.90 35.58
CA GLY A 40 -32.71 -47.61 36.36
C GLY A 40 -31.82 -46.56 35.68
N GLN A 41 -31.12 -45.74 36.48
CA GLN A 41 -30.19 -44.71 36.00
C GLN A 41 -29.33 -45.29 34.87
N HIS A 42 -29.21 -44.55 33.77
CA HIS A 42 -28.26 -44.92 32.74
C HIS A 42 -26.88 -45.04 33.38
N VAL A 43 -26.38 -46.26 33.54
CA VAL A 43 -24.96 -46.50 33.78
C VAL A 43 -24.26 -45.82 32.61
N LYS A 44 -23.59 -44.69 32.88
CA LYS A 44 -22.75 -44.05 31.88
C LYS A 44 -21.79 -45.16 31.43
N LEU A 45 -21.89 -45.54 30.15
CA LEU A 45 -20.88 -46.39 29.56
C LEU A 45 -19.53 -45.74 29.87
N PRO A 46 -18.51 -46.52 30.27
CA PRO A 46 -17.19 -45.96 30.48
C PRO A 46 -16.79 -45.17 29.22
N PRO A 47 -16.12 -44.01 29.37
CA PRO A 47 -15.72 -43.18 28.25
C PRO A 47 -15.04 -44.06 27.20
N ARG A 48 -15.44 -43.94 25.94
CA ARG A 48 -14.83 -44.70 24.86
C ARG A 48 -13.35 -44.36 24.81
N GLU A 49 -12.49 -45.30 25.18
CA GLU A 49 -11.05 -45.15 25.09
C GLU A 49 -10.66 -45.05 23.61
N LYS A 50 -10.33 -43.84 23.17
CA LYS A 50 -9.76 -43.61 21.85
C LYS A 50 -8.26 -43.43 22.03
N ALA A 51 -7.48 -44.22 21.29
CA ALA A 51 -6.04 -44.00 21.21
C ALA A 51 -5.77 -42.56 20.75
N PRO A 52 -4.86 -41.82 21.42
CA PRO A 52 -4.56 -40.46 21.02
C PRO A 52 -3.97 -40.45 19.62
N THR A 53 -4.55 -39.64 18.73
CA THR A 53 -3.99 -39.42 17.39
C THR A 53 -2.60 -38.82 17.53
N ARG A 54 -1.60 -39.45 16.92
CA ARG A 54 -0.21 -38.95 16.91
C ARG A 54 0.20 -38.72 15.47
N CYS A 55 0.68 -37.50 15.18
CA CYS A 55 1.29 -37.21 13.89
C CYS A 55 2.69 -37.83 13.79
N PRO A 56 3.18 -38.09 12.57
CA PRO A 56 4.56 -38.56 12.34
C PRO A 56 5.60 -37.63 12.97
N GLU A 57 6.78 -38.15 13.26
CA GLU A 57 7.89 -37.39 13.89
C GLU A 57 8.48 -36.30 12.97
N SER A 58 8.34 -36.46 11.65
CA SER A 58 8.78 -35.46 10.66
C SER A 58 8.02 -34.13 10.71
N HIS A 59 6.92 -34.07 11.48
CA HIS A 59 6.12 -32.88 11.66
C HIS A 59 6.69 -31.95 12.74
N LYS A 60 6.41 -30.65 12.61
CA LYS A 60 6.82 -29.63 13.60
C LYS A 60 5.89 -29.65 14.82
N HIS A 61 6.04 -30.66 15.68
CA HIS A 61 5.32 -30.77 16.96
C HIS A 61 5.66 -29.59 17.89
N ALA A 62 4.69 -29.17 18.70
CA ALA A 62 4.77 -28.06 19.67
C ALA A 62 5.10 -26.66 19.11
N ALA A 63 5.79 -26.52 17.98
CA ALA A 63 6.20 -25.25 17.38
C ALA A 63 5.02 -24.42 16.87
N ALA A 64 4.06 -25.06 16.19
CA ALA A 64 2.85 -24.43 15.69
C ALA A 64 1.58 -25.09 16.27
N SER A 65 0.49 -24.33 16.40
CA SER A 65 -0.80 -24.86 16.84
C SER A 65 -1.47 -25.76 15.81
N THR A 66 -1.00 -25.76 14.55
CA THR A 66 -1.52 -26.57 13.44
C THR A 66 -1.60 -28.05 13.77
N CYS A 67 -0.56 -28.63 14.37
CA CYS A 67 -0.54 -30.07 14.69
C CYS A 67 -1.64 -30.46 15.70
N PHE A 68 -1.89 -29.62 16.70
CA PHE A 68 -2.95 -29.85 17.69
C PHE A 68 -4.36 -29.57 17.14
N ILE A 69 -4.53 -28.49 16.37
CA ILE A 69 -5.83 -27.98 15.91
C ILE A 69 -6.30 -28.68 14.62
N GLN A 70 -5.46 -28.73 13.59
CA GLN A 70 -5.85 -29.26 12.28
C GLN A 70 -5.72 -30.78 12.24
N HIS A 71 -4.58 -31.30 12.70
CA HIS A 71 -4.30 -32.75 12.66
C HIS A 71 -4.82 -33.51 13.88
N GLN A 72 -5.39 -32.80 14.86
CA GLN A 72 -5.94 -33.37 16.09
C GLN A 72 -4.91 -34.22 16.88
N CYS A 73 -3.62 -33.88 16.78
CA CYS A 73 -2.57 -34.58 17.50
C CYS A 73 -2.75 -34.40 19.02
N ARG A 74 -2.51 -35.47 19.78
CA ARG A 74 -2.64 -35.53 21.24
C ARG A 74 -1.37 -36.06 21.92
N CYS A 75 -0.22 -35.98 21.26
CA CYS A 75 1.07 -36.24 21.91
C CYS A 75 1.33 -35.18 23.01
N THR A 76 2.10 -35.57 24.03
CA THR A 76 2.40 -34.71 25.19
C THR A 76 2.94 -33.32 24.79
N PRO A 77 3.91 -33.19 23.87
CA PRO A 77 4.43 -31.88 23.49
C PRO A 77 3.38 -30.95 22.87
N CYS A 78 2.48 -31.48 22.02
CA CYS A 78 1.43 -30.68 21.40
C CYS A 78 0.37 -30.23 22.41
N VAL A 79 -0.01 -31.11 23.34
CA VAL A 79 -0.99 -30.81 24.40
C VAL A 79 -0.42 -29.76 25.35
N GLU A 80 0.81 -29.94 25.82
CA GLU A 80 1.48 -29.01 26.72
C GLU A 80 1.67 -27.63 26.09
N ALA A 81 2.13 -27.58 24.84
CA ALA A 81 2.33 -26.32 24.13
C ALA A 81 0.98 -25.61 23.87
N HIS A 82 -0.09 -26.34 23.60
CA HIS A 82 -1.43 -25.76 23.49
C HIS A 82 -1.91 -25.19 24.83
N ASN A 83 -1.79 -25.98 25.91
CA ASN A 83 -2.20 -25.57 27.25
C ASN A 83 -1.38 -24.39 27.77
N ALA A 84 -0.07 -24.32 27.47
CA ALA A 84 0.78 -23.19 27.78
C ALA A 84 0.30 -21.90 27.09
N ARG A 85 -0.03 -21.96 25.79
CA ARG A 85 -0.60 -20.83 25.05
C ARG A 85 -1.95 -20.37 25.63
N GLU A 86 -2.84 -21.31 25.94
CA GLU A 86 -4.14 -20.99 26.53
C GLU A 86 -4.02 -20.42 27.95
N ARG A 87 -3.10 -20.93 28.78
CA ARG A 87 -2.80 -20.34 30.10
C ARG A 87 -2.27 -18.92 29.97
N ASN A 88 -1.32 -18.67 29.06
CA ASN A 88 -0.82 -17.32 28.80
C ASN A 88 -1.92 -16.39 28.31
N ARG A 89 -2.77 -16.84 27.38
CA ARG A 89 -3.93 -16.08 26.91
C ARG A 89 -4.88 -15.70 28.04
N LYS A 90 -5.23 -16.65 28.92
CA LYS A 90 -6.07 -16.39 30.10
C LYS A 90 -5.42 -15.39 31.05
N LYS A 91 -4.12 -15.52 31.33
CA LYS A 91 -3.36 -14.57 32.14
C LYS A 91 -3.41 -13.16 31.54
N GLN A 92 -3.12 -13.01 30.24
CA GLN A 92 -3.15 -11.71 29.57
C GLN A 92 -4.54 -11.07 29.61
N LYS A 93 -5.61 -11.86 29.45
CA LYS A 93 -6.99 -11.37 29.59
C LYS A 93 -7.29 -10.90 31.01
N ALA A 94 -6.91 -11.69 32.02
CA ALA A 94 -7.11 -11.34 33.43
C ALA A 94 -6.37 -10.05 33.82
N TYR A 95 -5.18 -9.83 33.25
CA TYR A 95 -4.40 -8.60 33.45
C TYR A 95 -4.83 -7.42 32.56
N GLY A 96 -5.87 -7.58 31.72
CA GLY A 96 -6.30 -6.54 30.78
C GLY A 96 -5.31 -6.21 29.66
N ARG A 97 -4.25 -7.00 29.49
CA ARG A 97 -3.17 -6.80 28.50
C ARG A 97 -3.34 -7.64 27.23
N PHE A 98 -4.46 -8.33 27.09
CA PHE A 98 -4.71 -9.16 25.91
C PHE A 98 -4.98 -8.30 24.68
N ASP A 99 -3.96 -8.14 23.85
CA ASP A 99 -4.06 -7.54 22.54
C ASP A 99 -4.33 -8.63 21.48
N SER A 100 -5.49 -8.59 20.82
CA SER A 100 -5.79 -9.49 19.71
C SER A 100 -4.98 -9.18 18.44
N GLY A 101 -4.28 -8.05 18.40
CA GLY A 101 -3.57 -7.55 17.22
C GLY A 101 -4.51 -7.14 16.08
N LEU A 102 -5.82 -7.07 16.35
CA LEU A 102 -6.87 -6.74 15.41
C LEU A 102 -7.37 -5.32 15.67
N VAL A 103 -7.49 -4.53 14.61
CA VAL A 103 -8.02 -3.16 14.61
C VAL A 103 -9.28 -3.09 13.73
N ASP A 104 -9.97 -1.96 13.77
CA ASP A 104 -11.13 -1.74 12.92
C ASP A 104 -10.74 -1.78 11.43
N ALA A 105 -11.58 -2.42 10.63
CA ALA A 105 -11.37 -2.55 9.19
C ALA A 105 -11.95 -1.37 8.41
N ASP A 106 -12.87 -0.60 8.99
CA ASP A 106 -13.62 0.44 8.28
C ASP A 106 -12.71 1.58 7.76
N PRO A 107 -11.80 2.19 8.56
CA PRO A 107 -10.88 3.21 8.04
C PRO A 107 -9.96 2.69 6.93
N VAL A 108 -9.57 1.42 7.01
CA VAL A 108 -8.74 0.77 5.98
C VAL A 108 -9.54 0.58 4.69
N ARG A 109 -10.83 0.24 4.78
CA ARG A 109 -11.71 0.08 3.63
C ARG A 109 -11.95 1.42 2.92
N GLU A 110 -12.28 2.46 3.69
CA GLU A 110 -12.47 3.82 3.18
C GLU A 110 -11.22 4.31 2.43
N HIS A 111 -10.05 4.11 3.03
CA HIS A 111 -8.78 4.47 2.39
C HIS A 111 -8.55 3.74 1.06
N VAL A 112 -8.83 2.43 1.00
CA VAL A 112 -8.69 1.66 -0.23
C VAL A 112 -9.67 2.12 -1.32
N LEU A 113 -10.89 2.52 -0.94
CA LEU A 113 -11.87 3.08 -1.88
C LEU A 113 -11.42 4.44 -2.43
N MET A 114 -10.95 5.34 -1.56
CA MET A 114 -10.39 6.63 -1.96
C MET A 114 -9.19 6.47 -2.90
N LEU A 115 -8.28 5.54 -2.60
CA LEU A 115 -7.18 5.20 -3.50
C LEU A 115 -7.70 4.70 -4.86
N GLY A 116 -8.79 3.93 -4.86
CA GLY A 116 -9.48 3.47 -6.06
C GLY A 116 -10.05 4.62 -6.91
N GLU A 117 -10.67 5.62 -6.28
CA GLU A 117 -11.17 6.84 -6.94
C GLU A 117 -10.03 7.66 -7.57
N PHE A 118 -8.86 7.70 -6.91
CA PHE A 118 -7.65 8.30 -7.47
C PHE A 118 -7.05 7.48 -8.64
N GLY A 119 -7.47 6.22 -8.83
CA GLY A 119 -7.01 5.33 -9.89
C GLY A 119 -6.00 4.25 -9.46
N ILE A 120 -5.72 4.15 -8.16
CA ILE A 120 -4.87 3.10 -7.56
C ILE A 120 -5.73 1.91 -7.17
N GLY A 121 -5.86 0.95 -8.08
CA GLY A 121 -6.67 -0.26 -7.85
C GLY A 121 -6.13 -1.16 -6.73
N TYR A 122 -7.00 -1.95 -6.11
CA TYR A 122 -6.69 -2.80 -4.95
C TYR A 122 -5.47 -3.74 -5.12
N LYS A 123 -5.20 -4.24 -6.34
CA LYS A 123 -4.02 -5.06 -6.62
C LYS A 123 -2.73 -4.25 -6.47
N ARG A 124 -2.75 -3.00 -6.96
CA ARG A 124 -1.64 -2.06 -6.84
C ARG A 124 -1.44 -1.60 -5.40
N VAL A 125 -2.53 -1.35 -4.67
CA VAL A 125 -2.47 -1.08 -3.22
C VAL A 125 -1.80 -2.25 -2.49
N ALA A 126 -2.20 -3.49 -2.80
CA ALA A 126 -1.62 -4.68 -2.18
C ALA A 126 -0.11 -4.81 -2.46
N GLU A 127 0.30 -4.55 -3.70
CA GLU A 127 1.70 -4.54 -4.13
C GLU A 127 2.51 -3.47 -3.38
N ILE A 128 2.06 -2.21 -3.37
CA ILE A 128 2.77 -1.10 -2.70
C ILE A 128 2.85 -1.33 -1.18
N ALA A 129 1.75 -1.78 -0.56
CA ALA A 129 1.71 -2.06 0.86
C ALA A 129 2.48 -3.34 1.27
N GLY A 130 2.91 -4.17 0.31
CA GLY A 130 3.56 -5.45 0.60
C GLY A 130 2.64 -6.43 1.33
N VAL A 131 1.36 -6.45 0.98
CA VAL A 131 0.33 -7.33 1.59
C VAL A 131 -0.32 -8.24 0.55
N GLY A 132 -0.90 -9.35 1.01
CA GLY A 132 -1.57 -10.30 0.10
C GLY A 132 -2.81 -9.70 -0.58
N ILE A 133 -2.91 -9.85 -1.91
CA ILE A 133 -4.00 -9.34 -2.76
C ILE A 133 -5.38 -9.77 -2.24
N THR A 134 -5.52 -11.04 -1.85
CA THR A 134 -6.79 -11.57 -1.33
C THR A 134 -7.26 -10.81 -0.09
N GLY A 135 -6.33 -10.39 0.78
CA GLY A 135 -6.67 -9.63 1.97
C GLY A 135 -7.29 -8.27 1.64
N VAL A 136 -6.72 -7.55 0.69
CA VAL A 136 -7.25 -6.24 0.25
C VAL A 136 -8.58 -6.42 -0.50
N ARG A 137 -8.65 -7.42 -1.41
CA ARG A 137 -9.88 -7.77 -2.13
C ARG A 137 -11.04 -8.07 -1.17
N THR A 138 -10.76 -8.84 -0.12
CA THR A 138 -11.77 -9.22 0.88
C THR A 138 -12.21 -8.06 1.77
N LEU A 139 -11.41 -7.00 1.93
CA LEU A 139 -11.85 -5.79 2.62
C LEU A 139 -12.94 -5.05 1.84
N ILE A 140 -12.89 -5.08 0.51
CA ILE A 140 -13.83 -4.37 -0.38
C ILE A 140 -15.07 -5.23 -0.64
N TRP A 141 -14.89 -6.46 -1.11
CA TRP A 141 -15.97 -7.32 -1.60
C TRP A 141 -16.33 -8.48 -0.66
N GLY A 142 -15.79 -8.49 0.56
CA GLY A 142 -16.01 -9.58 1.50
C GLY A 142 -15.36 -10.90 1.08
N ARG A 143 -15.70 -11.95 1.82
CA ARG A 143 -15.22 -13.32 1.55
C ARG A 143 -15.76 -13.84 0.23
N GLN A 144 -14.89 -14.47 -0.56
CA GLN A 144 -15.24 -15.03 -1.87
C GLN A 144 -15.25 -16.57 -1.86
N ASP A 145 -14.88 -17.18 -0.75
CA ASP A 145 -14.90 -18.64 -0.61
C ASP A 145 -16.36 -19.12 -0.57
N PRO A 146 -16.72 -20.18 -1.34
CA PRO A 146 -18.06 -20.75 -1.31
C PRO A 146 -18.44 -21.24 0.09
N GLY A 147 -19.64 -20.87 0.56
CA GLY A 147 -20.21 -21.30 1.84
C GLY A 147 -21.03 -20.21 2.53
N ASP A 148 -21.50 -20.50 3.74
CA ASP A 148 -22.44 -19.64 4.49
C ASP A 148 -21.92 -18.23 4.80
N ARG A 149 -20.61 -18.01 4.68
CA ARG A 149 -19.94 -16.72 4.92
C ARG A 149 -19.55 -16.00 3.64
N TYR A 150 -20.01 -16.45 2.49
CA TYR A 150 -19.80 -15.76 1.21
C TYR A 150 -20.34 -14.33 1.28
N GLY A 151 -19.57 -13.36 0.78
CA GLY A 151 -19.89 -11.93 0.82
C GLY A 151 -19.69 -11.27 2.20
N GLU A 152 -19.37 -12.02 3.26
CA GLU A 152 -19.18 -11.45 4.59
C GLU A 152 -17.97 -10.49 4.59
N ILE A 153 -18.21 -9.23 4.95
CA ILE A 153 -17.18 -8.20 5.03
C ILE A 153 -16.49 -8.28 6.41
N PRO A 154 -15.14 -8.38 6.46
CA PRO A 154 -14.43 -8.38 7.72
C PRO A 154 -14.61 -7.05 8.47
N LYS A 155 -15.04 -7.14 9.75
CA LYS A 155 -15.11 -6.00 10.68
C LYS A 155 -13.78 -5.65 11.35
N ARG A 156 -12.79 -6.54 11.21
CA ARG A 156 -11.49 -6.44 11.89
C ARG A 156 -10.38 -6.90 10.97
N VAL A 157 -9.23 -6.24 11.07
CA VAL A 157 -8.01 -6.53 10.29
C VAL A 157 -6.80 -6.49 11.20
N GLY A 158 -5.73 -7.23 10.86
CA GLY A 158 -4.48 -7.19 11.64
C GLY A 158 -3.85 -5.79 11.61
N ARG A 159 -3.36 -5.31 12.76
CA ARG A 159 -2.79 -3.97 12.95
C ARG A 159 -1.67 -3.65 11.96
N GLU A 160 -0.73 -4.57 11.78
CA GLU A 160 0.39 -4.39 10.84
C GLU A 160 -0.11 -4.23 9.40
N LYS A 161 -1.10 -5.03 9.00
CA LYS A 161 -1.70 -4.95 7.67
C LYS A 161 -2.45 -3.63 7.48
N ALA A 162 -3.21 -3.19 8.49
CA ALA A 162 -3.90 -1.91 8.47
C ALA A 162 -2.91 -0.74 8.28
N ALA A 163 -1.85 -0.71 9.09
CA ALA A 163 -0.82 0.32 9.00
C ALA A 163 -0.15 0.36 7.61
N LYS A 164 0.20 -0.80 7.05
CA LYS A 164 0.77 -0.90 5.71
C LYS A 164 -0.16 -0.38 4.61
N ILE A 165 -1.45 -0.71 4.68
CA ILE A 165 -2.44 -0.23 3.69
C ILE A 165 -2.67 1.28 3.83
N LEU A 166 -2.81 1.77 5.07
CA LEU A 166 -3.03 3.20 5.36
C LEU A 166 -1.84 4.08 4.98
N ALA A 167 -0.62 3.52 4.95
CA ALA A 167 0.58 4.24 4.52
C ALA A 167 0.64 4.48 2.99
N VAL A 168 -0.19 3.82 2.18
CA VAL A 168 -0.21 4.01 0.73
C VAL A 168 -0.84 5.37 0.41
N GLN A 169 -0.11 6.24 -0.28
CA GLN A 169 -0.56 7.60 -0.58
C GLN A 169 -1.18 7.73 -1.98
N PRO A 170 -2.19 8.61 -2.17
CA PRO A 170 -2.79 8.90 -3.46
C PRO A 170 -1.88 9.83 -4.30
N THR A 171 -0.79 9.28 -4.84
CA THR A 171 0.17 10.05 -5.65
C THR A 171 0.34 9.45 -7.04
N ILE A 172 0.79 10.25 -8.01
CA ILE A 172 0.97 9.81 -9.40
C ILE A 172 2.01 8.67 -9.48
N GLU A 173 2.98 8.66 -8.58
CA GLU A 173 4.04 7.65 -8.49
C GLU A 173 3.48 6.26 -8.17
N ASN A 174 2.37 6.23 -7.41
CA ASN A 174 1.69 5.02 -6.99
C ASN A 174 0.70 4.48 -8.04
N LEU A 175 0.37 5.27 -9.07
CA LEU A 175 -0.52 4.84 -10.14
C LEU A 175 0.06 3.68 -10.97
N GLY A 176 -0.85 2.88 -11.53
CA GLY A 176 -0.48 1.86 -12.50
C GLY A 176 0.13 2.48 -13.76
N ALA A 177 1.11 1.82 -14.36
CA ALA A 177 1.90 2.35 -15.49
C ALA A 177 1.07 2.91 -16.67
N ARG A 178 -0.07 2.28 -16.96
CA ARG A 178 -0.98 2.65 -18.07
C ARG A 178 -2.10 3.61 -17.67
N GLN A 179 -2.20 4.00 -16.39
CA GLN A 179 -3.20 4.97 -15.96
C GLN A 179 -2.90 6.32 -16.60
N SER A 180 -3.96 7.00 -17.02
CA SER A 180 -3.89 8.27 -17.73
C SER A 180 -3.82 9.42 -16.73
N VAL A 181 -2.86 10.33 -16.88
CA VAL A 181 -2.69 11.53 -16.06
C VAL A 181 -2.57 12.78 -16.93
N PRO A 182 -2.92 13.98 -16.43
CA PRO A 182 -2.74 15.22 -17.17
C PRO A 182 -1.29 15.41 -17.63
N ALA A 183 -1.11 15.79 -18.91
CA ALA A 183 0.21 15.92 -19.52
C ALA A 183 0.93 17.23 -19.19
N ARG A 184 0.24 18.21 -18.60
CA ARG A 184 0.74 19.57 -18.35
C ARG A 184 2.10 19.60 -17.66
N SER A 185 2.22 18.86 -16.57
CA SER A 185 3.45 18.70 -15.76
C SER A 185 4.59 18.07 -16.58
N THR A 186 4.26 17.16 -17.49
CA THR A 186 5.21 16.47 -18.39
C THR A 186 5.68 17.42 -19.49
N HIS A 187 4.76 18.18 -20.09
CA HIS A 187 5.07 19.20 -21.09
C HIS A 187 6.03 20.24 -20.52
N ARG A 188 5.69 20.84 -19.37
CA ARG A 188 6.49 21.89 -18.74
C ARG A 188 7.92 21.43 -18.44
N ARG A 189 8.10 20.20 -17.92
CA ARG A 189 9.43 19.64 -17.66
C ARG A 189 10.28 19.49 -18.93
N VAL A 190 9.70 18.96 -20.01
CA VAL A 190 10.41 18.85 -21.30
C VAL A 190 10.74 20.25 -21.84
N GLN A 191 9.79 21.18 -21.80
CA GLN A 191 9.97 22.57 -22.25
C GLN A 191 11.10 23.25 -21.49
N ALA A 192 11.15 23.08 -20.16
CA ALA A 192 12.16 23.64 -19.29
C ALA A 192 13.57 23.10 -19.58
N LEU A 193 13.72 21.78 -19.80
CA LEU A 193 15.00 21.21 -20.22
C LEU A 193 15.47 21.80 -21.55
N VAL A 194 14.55 21.97 -22.52
CA VAL A 194 14.87 22.58 -23.82
C VAL A 194 15.24 24.05 -23.68
N ALA A 195 14.55 24.80 -22.81
CA ALA A 195 14.87 26.18 -22.48
C ALA A 195 16.23 26.33 -21.78
N ARG A 196 16.73 25.28 -21.14
CA ARG A 196 18.10 25.21 -20.60
C ARG A 196 19.14 24.74 -21.63
N GLY A 197 18.70 24.39 -22.85
CA GLY A 197 19.58 24.02 -23.96
C GLY A 197 19.78 22.52 -24.14
N TRP A 198 19.01 21.67 -23.46
CA TRP A 198 18.94 20.24 -23.77
C TRP A 198 18.09 20.03 -25.02
N SER A 199 18.69 19.62 -26.15
CA SER A 199 17.93 19.38 -27.38
C SER A 199 17.00 18.17 -27.22
N LEU A 200 15.83 18.19 -27.90
CA LEU A 200 14.88 17.07 -27.87
C LEU A 200 15.50 15.73 -28.28
N SER A 201 16.48 15.73 -29.19
CA SER A 201 17.22 14.51 -29.55
C SER A 201 18.10 13.98 -28.42
N LYS A 202 18.67 14.85 -27.58
CA LYS A 202 19.44 14.45 -26.38
C LYS A 202 18.51 13.96 -25.28
N VAL A 203 17.44 14.70 -25.00
CA VAL A 203 16.37 14.27 -24.07
C VAL A 203 15.80 12.91 -24.50
N GLY A 204 15.55 12.73 -25.80
CA GLY A 204 15.11 11.47 -26.38
C GLY A 204 16.07 10.33 -26.13
N ARG A 205 17.37 10.54 -26.35
CA ARG A 205 18.40 9.52 -26.08
C ARG A 205 18.38 9.03 -24.63
N GLU A 206 18.21 9.95 -23.67
CA GLU A 206 18.13 9.60 -22.24
C GLU A 206 16.86 8.80 -21.88
N LEU A 207 15.77 8.97 -22.64
CA LEU A 207 14.52 8.22 -22.46
C LEU A 207 14.42 6.98 -23.36
N GLY A 208 15.35 6.77 -24.29
CA GLY A 208 15.23 5.79 -25.37
C GLY A 208 14.14 6.14 -26.40
N TRP A 209 13.83 7.42 -26.58
CA TRP A 209 12.80 7.94 -27.49
C TRP A 209 13.40 8.67 -28.69
N THR A 210 12.62 8.77 -29.76
CA THR A 210 12.94 9.59 -30.93
C THR A 210 12.29 10.97 -30.82
N VAL A 211 12.62 11.89 -31.75
CA VAL A 211 12.05 13.25 -31.75
C VAL A 211 10.54 13.21 -32.04
N GLU A 212 10.08 12.25 -32.83
CA GLU A 212 8.68 12.04 -33.18
C GLU A 212 7.81 11.72 -31.95
N ASN A 213 8.37 11.01 -30.96
CA ASN A 213 7.67 10.76 -29.69
C ASN A 213 7.32 12.07 -28.98
N PHE A 214 8.21 13.06 -29.00
CA PHE A 214 7.94 14.36 -28.37
C PHE A 214 6.89 15.16 -29.14
N HIS A 215 6.88 15.08 -30.48
CA HIS A 215 5.80 15.70 -31.25
C HIS A 215 4.43 15.16 -30.82
N ALA A 216 4.29 13.83 -30.73
CA ALA A 216 3.05 13.22 -30.25
C ALA A 216 2.75 13.57 -28.79
N LEU A 217 3.77 13.60 -27.92
CA LEU A 217 3.63 13.93 -26.50
C LEU A 217 3.06 15.34 -26.29
N MET A 218 3.59 16.33 -27.00
CA MET A 218 3.26 17.75 -26.80
C MET A 218 1.85 18.11 -27.29
N HIS A 219 1.22 17.28 -28.12
CA HIS A 219 -0.16 17.47 -28.61
C HIS A 219 -1.20 16.70 -27.80
N ARG A 220 -0.79 15.85 -26.86
CA ARG A 220 -1.71 15.07 -26.03
C ARG A 220 -2.00 15.79 -24.74
N GLU A 221 -3.28 15.86 -24.37
CA GLU A 221 -3.72 16.39 -23.08
C GLU A 221 -3.44 15.44 -21.92
N MET A 222 -3.36 14.14 -22.20
CA MET A 222 -3.16 13.07 -21.22
C MET A 222 -2.02 12.15 -21.62
N VAL A 223 -1.27 11.67 -20.62
CA VAL A 223 -0.13 10.75 -20.77
C VAL A 223 -0.23 9.59 -19.79
N GLY A 224 0.44 8.47 -20.08
CA GLY A 224 0.54 7.38 -19.12
C GLY A 224 1.37 7.77 -17.88
N ALA A 225 0.99 7.29 -16.70
CA ALA A 225 1.74 7.53 -15.46
C ALA A 225 3.20 7.04 -15.52
N ALA A 226 3.50 6.01 -16.33
CA ALA A 226 4.89 5.61 -16.59
C ALA A 226 5.68 6.66 -17.38
N THR A 227 5.06 7.26 -18.40
CA THR A 227 5.65 8.36 -19.17
C THR A 227 5.87 9.58 -18.30
N HIS A 228 4.86 9.95 -17.50
CA HIS A 228 4.97 11.05 -16.55
C HIS A 228 6.17 10.86 -15.61
N ARG A 229 6.29 9.68 -14.98
CA ARG A 229 7.43 9.34 -14.11
C ARG A 229 8.76 9.38 -14.83
N ALA A 230 8.87 8.77 -16.02
CA ALA A 230 10.13 8.76 -16.77
C ALA A 230 10.64 10.17 -17.10
N VAL A 231 9.74 11.09 -17.47
CA VAL A 231 10.07 12.49 -17.73
C VAL A 231 10.37 13.25 -16.44
N ALA A 232 9.63 12.99 -15.36
CA ALA A 232 9.89 13.57 -14.04
C ALA A 232 11.29 13.17 -13.53
N ASP A 233 11.61 11.88 -13.56
CA ASP A 233 12.92 11.36 -13.17
C ASP A 233 14.05 11.93 -14.03
N LEU A 234 13.82 12.10 -15.34
CA LEU A 234 14.80 12.72 -16.22
C LEU A 234 15.01 14.20 -15.90
N TYR A 235 13.90 14.92 -15.69
CA TYR A 235 13.94 16.33 -15.32
C TYR A 235 14.75 16.51 -14.04
N GLU A 236 14.44 15.75 -12.98
CA GLU A 236 15.17 15.83 -11.72
C GLU A 236 16.68 15.58 -11.87
N ARG A 237 17.09 14.71 -12.80
CA ARG A 237 18.52 14.49 -13.10
C ARG A 237 19.18 15.62 -13.87
N LEU A 238 18.47 16.30 -14.78
CA LEU A 238 19.09 17.17 -15.79
C LEU A 238 18.78 18.66 -15.62
N TRP A 239 17.77 19.02 -14.84
CA TRP A 239 17.31 20.40 -14.76
C TRP A 239 18.39 21.34 -14.23
N ASP A 240 19.36 20.85 -13.44
CA ASP A 240 20.54 21.62 -13.00
C ASP A 240 21.91 21.11 -13.54
N VAL A 241 21.93 20.11 -14.40
CA VAL A 241 23.17 19.68 -15.10
C VAL A 241 23.39 20.43 -16.43
N GLU A 242 24.56 21.05 -16.61
CA GLU A 242 24.88 21.74 -17.86
C GLU A 242 24.81 20.77 -19.07
N PRO A 243 24.05 21.09 -20.14
CA PRO A 243 23.99 20.25 -21.33
C PRO A 243 25.38 20.06 -21.95
N PRO A 244 25.66 18.91 -22.61
CA PRO A 244 26.95 18.69 -23.24
C PRO A 244 27.28 19.77 -24.27
N ARG A 245 28.49 20.35 -24.17
CA ARG A 245 29.03 21.42 -25.05
C ARG A 245 30.42 21.12 -25.63
N ALA A 246 30.91 19.88 -25.50
CA ALA A 246 32.28 19.51 -25.86
C ALA A 246 32.54 19.58 -27.38
N SER A 247 31.65 19.01 -28.19
CA SER A 247 31.81 18.98 -29.65
C SER A 247 31.17 20.17 -30.37
N HIS A 248 31.58 20.44 -31.61
CA HIS A 248 30.92 21.46 -32.44
C HIS A 248 29.42 21.14 -32.67
N ARG A 249 29.09 19.85 -32.84
CA ARG A 249 27.70 19.38 -32.98
C ARG A 249 26.88 19.62 -31.71
N ASP A 250 27.51 19.46 -30.55
CA ASP A 250 26.87 19.73 -29.25
C ASP A 250 26.55 21.21 -29.08
N LYS A 251 27.47 22.10 -29.44
CA LYS A 251 27.27 23.56 -29.42
C LYS A 251 26.12 23.96 -30.35
N ILE A 252 26.07 23.40 -31.57
CA ILE A 252 24.94 23.64 -32.49
C ILE A 252 23.61 23.17 -31.89
N ALA A 253 23.57 21.96 -31.33
CA ALA A 253 22.35 21.40 -30.74
C ALA A 253 21.84 22.24 -29.56
N HIS A 254 22.75 22.71 -28.71
CA HIS A 254 22.45 23.63 -27.61
C HIS A 254 21.83 24.94 -28.10
N THR A 255 22.50 25.64 -29.04
CA THR A 255 21.99 26.90 -29.60
C THR A 255 20.62 26.72 -30.28
N ARG A 256 20.43 25.61 -31.00
CA ARG A 256 19.13 25.29 -31.62
C ARG A 256 18.03 25.06 -30.59
N ALA A 257 18.33 24.39 -29.48
CA ALA A 257 17.39 24.15 -28.39
C ALA A 257 16.94 25.48 -27.76
N LEU A 258 17.88 26.36 -27.42
CA LEU A 258 17.58 27.70 -26.87
C LEU A 258 16.72 28.54 -27.83
N ASN A 259 17.10 28.60 -29.11
CA ASN A 259 16.33 29.33 -30.12
C ASN A 259 14.94 28.72 -30.35
N PHE A 260 14.79 27.41 -30.19
CA PHE A 260 13.50 26.74 -30.30
C PHE A 260 12.61 27.04 -29.09
N ALA A 261 13.15 26.96 -27.86
CA ALA A 261 12.44 27.35 -26.65
C ALA A 261 11.98 28.81 -26.72
N LYS A 262 12.88 29.74 -27.08
CA LYS A 262 12.57 31.17 -27.21
C LYS A 262 11.44 31.44 -28.20
N ARG A 263 11.47 30.80 -29.37
CA ARG A 263 10.41 30.94 -30.40
C ARG A 263 9.05 30.43 -29.93
N ASN A 264 9.03 29.42 -29.07
CA ASN A 264 7.80 28.84 -28.53
C ASN A 264 7.42 29.42 -27.15
N GLY A 265 8.16 30.41 -26.63
CA GLY A 265 7.91 31.00 -25.31
C GLY A 265 8.10 30.02 -24.15
N TRP A 266 8.96 29.02 -24.30
CA TRP A 266 9.23 28.03 -23.26
C TRP A 266 10.19 28.57 -22.21
N LEU A 267 9.87 28.32 -20.95
CA LEU A 267 10.56 28.90 -19.81
C LEU A 267 11.52 27.90 -19.15
N PRO A 268 12.68 28.36 -18.65
CA PRO A 268 13.66 27.50 -17.97
C PRO A 268 13.14 26.99 -16.61
N PRO A 269 13.80 25.97 -16.02
CA PRO A 269 13.43 25.41 -14.72
C PRO A 269 13.22 26.46 -13.62
N LEU A 270 14.17 27.40 -13.50
CA LEU A 270 14.15 28.42 -12.46
C LEU A 270 13.07 29.49 -12.66
N ALA A 271 12.36 29.53 -13.79
CA ALA A 271 11.24 30.46 -13.97
C ALA A 271 9.92 29.95 -13.35
N TRP A 272 9.92 28.73 -12.78
CA TRP A 272 8.80 28.11 -12.11
C TRP A 272 9.10 27.96 -10.62
N ASP A 273 8.17 28.35 -9.75
CA ASP A 273 8.26 28.06 -8.31
C ASP A 273 7.87 26.61 -8.03
N ASP A 274 6.73 26.20 -8.59
CA ASP A 274 6.24 24.84 -8.70
C ASP A 274 5.77 24.58 -10.13
N ILE A 275 6.60 23.86 -10.87
CA ILE A 275 6.38 23.52 -12.29
C ILE A 275 5.05 22.78 -12.51
N ASP A 276 4.49 22.12 -11.49
CA ASP A 276 3.26 21.32 -11.61
C ASP A 276 2.00 22.14 -11.33
N THR A 277 2.02 22.99 -10.29
CA THR A 277 0.81 23.65 -9.79
C THR A 277 0.68 25.12 -10.18
N ASP A 278 1.78 25.80 -10.53
CA ASP A 278 1.73 27.25 -10.75
C ASP A 278 0.82 27.60 -11.96
N PRO A 279 -0.17 28.49 -11.77
CA PRO A 279 -1.07 28.92 -12.84
C PRO A 279 -0.33 29.78 -13.87
N THR A 280 0.59 30.64 -13.40
CA THR A 280 1.41 31.55 -14.20
C THR A 280 2.83 31.61 -13.65
N PRO A 281 3.85 31.39 -14.50
CA PRO A 281 5.26 31.52 -14.13
C PRO A 281 5.66 32.99 -13.99
N GLU A 282 6.62 33.29 -13.13
CA GLU A 282 7.23 34.62 -13.05
C GLU A 282 8.01 34.91 -14.33
N ARG A 283 7.66 35.99 -15.03
CA ARG A 283 8.26 36.32 -16.34
C ARG A 283 9.54 37.13 -16.23
N ASP A 284 9.79 37.77 -15.08
CA ASP A 284 10.88 38.73 -14.92
C ASP A 284 12.25 38.07 -14.77
N VAL A 285 12.29 36.78 -14.39
CA VAL A 285 13.51 35.96 -14.35
C VAL A 285 14.11 35.72 -15.74
N VAL A 286 13.32 35.89 -16.81
CA VAL A 286 13.75 35.63 -18.19
C VAL A 286 14.69 36.72 -18.72
N GLN A 287 14.77 37.87 -18.05
CA GLN A 287 15.63 39.00 -18.47
C GLN A 287 17.03 39.01 -17.84
N GLN A 288 17.28 38.25 -16.77
CA GLN A 288 18.60 38.17 -16.15
C GLN A 288 19.30 36.89 -16.58
N GLY A 289 20.46 37.03 -17.22
CA GLY A 289 21.17 35.93 -17.84
C GLY A 289 21.56 34.83 -16.86
N ARG A 290 21.57 33.59 -17.35
CA ARG A 290 22.42 32.45 -16.92
C ARG A 290 22.56 32.11 -15.43
N VAL A 291 21.73 32.62 -14.51
CA VAL A 291 21.90 32.29 -13.10
C VAL A 291 21.76 30.77 -12.89
N THR A 292 22.85 30.15 -12.47
CA THR A 292 22.92 28.73 -12.11
C THR A 292 22.33 28.52 -10.71
N GLY A 293 22.00 27.27 -10.36
CA GLY A 293 21.57 26.95 -9.00
C GLY A 293 22.61 27.32 -7.94
N GLU A 294 23.90 27.21 -8.28
CA GLU A 294 25.03 27.57 -7.42
C GLU A 294 25.11 29.09 -7.19
N GLU A 295 25.09 29.91 -8.25
CA GLU A 295 25.07 31.38 -8.14
C GLU A 295 23.87 31.89 -7.34
N LEU A 296 22.68 31.27 -7.53
CA LEU A 296 21.49 31.60 -6.75
C LEU A 296 21.65 31.29 -5.26
N LEU A 297 22.34 30.18 -4.91
CA LEU A 297 22.62 29.83 -3.53
C LEU A 297 23.69 30.73 -2.91
N GLU A 298 24.68 31.17 -3.68
CA GLU A 298 25.66 32.18 -3.24
C GLU A 298 24.98 33.52 -2.90
N ASP A 299 24.06 33.99 -3.75
CA ASP A 299 23.25 35.19 -3.48
C ASP A 299 22.40 35.03 -2.21
N ILE A 300 21.80 33.86 -2.01
CA ILE A 300 21.01 33.55 -0.79
C ILE A 300 21.91 33.50 0.45
N ALA A 301 23.10 32.90 0.36
CA ALA A 301 24.07 32.86 1.44
C ALA A 301 24.50 34.28 1.83
N PHE A 302 24.80 35.12 0.84
CA PHE A 302 25.15 36.53 1.05
C PHE A 302 24.05 37.31 1.78
N LEU A 303 22.78 37.12 1.39
CA LEU A 303 21.65 37.78 2.06
C LEU A 303 21.44 37.27 3.51
N LEU A 304 21.66 35.98 3.76
CA LEU A 304 21.63 35.41 5.11
C LEU A 304 22.74 35.99 6.00
N GLU A 305 23.96 36.12 5.48
CA GLU A 305 25.08 36.75 6.17
C GLU A 305 24.81 38.24 6.46
N GLY A 306 24.08 38.91 5.55
CA GLY A 306 23.58 40.27 5.73
C GLY A 306 22.49 40.41 6.80
N GLY A 307 21.98 39.30 7.34
CA GLY A 307 20.98 39.28 8.41
C GLY A 307 19.52 39.34 7.94
N GLU A 308 19.26 39.20 6.65
CA GLU A 308 17.89 39.13 6.11
C GLU A 308 17.19 37.84 6.57
N SER A 309 15.89 37.91 6.88
CA SER A 309 15.14 36.70 7.26
C SER A 309 14.94 35.79 6.05
N PRO A 310 14.89 34.45 6.21
CA PRO A 310 14.70 33.55 5.08
C PRO A 310 13.38 33.78 4.31
N GLU A 311 12.33 34.26 4.98
CA GLU A 311 11.08 34.67 4.35
C GLU A 311 11.24 35.94 3.50
N GLN A 312 12.01 36.92 3.97
CA GLN A 312 12.34 38.12 3.20
C GLN A 312 13.23 37.79 2.01
N ILE A 313 14.23 36.93 2.21
CA ILE A 313 15.08 36.44 1.14
C ILE A 313 14.23 35.76 0.07
N ALA A 314 13.34 34.83 0.45
CA ALA A 314 12.42 34.17 -0.47
C ALA A 314 11.60 35.18 -1.32
N VAL A 315 11.14 36.27 -0.71
CA VAL A 315 10.45 37.36 -1.44
C VAL A 315 11.41 38.11 -2.37
N LEU A 316 12.61 38.45 -1.91
CA LEU A 316 13.62 39.20 -2.68
C LEU A 316 14.08 38.44 -3.92
N VAL A 317 14.30 37.13 -3.80
CA VAL A 317 14.71 36.28 -4.94
C VAL A 317 13.52 35.79 -5.78
N GLY A 318 12.28 36.10 -5.37
CA GLY A 318 11.05 35.68 -6.05
C GLY A 318 10.84 34.17 -6.02
N ARG A 319 11.24 33.48 -4.94
CA ARG A 319 11.14 32.01 -4.85
C ARG A 319 10.50 31.57 -3.56
N LYS A 320 9.60 30.59 -3.63
CA LYS A 320 9.06 29.95 -2.42
C LYS A 320 10.18 29.32 -1.58
N VAL A 321 10.07 29.45 -0.26
CA VAL A 321 11.00 28.90 0.73
C VAL A 321 11.29 27.40 0.49
N GLY A 322 10.26 26.62 0.16
CA GLY A 322 10.42 25.19 -0.12
C GLY A 322 11.23 24.90 -1.40
N THR A 323 11.18 25.77 -2.41
CA THR A 323 11.95 25.65 -3.65
C THR A 323 13.43 25.92 -3.38
N ILE A 324 13.73 26.92 -2.56
CA ILE A 324 15.10 27.22 -2.08
C ILE A 324 15.65 26.05 -1.24
N ALA A 325 14.87 25.51 -0.32
CA ALA A 325 15.30 24.37 0.50
C ALA A 325 15.68 23.16 -0.37
N LYS A 326 14.85 22.80 -1.35
CA LYS A 326 15.13 21.70 -2.30
C LYS A 326 16.33 21.98 -3.20
N LEU A 327 16.57 23.24 -3.55
CA LEU A 327 17.77 23.64 -4.29
C LEU A 327 19.02 23.41 -3.44
N ALA A 328 19.05 23.93 -2.22
CA ALA A 328 20.18 23.80 -1.29
C ALA A 328 20.51 22.33 -0.93
N GLU A 329 19.48 21.50 -0.67
CA GLU A 329 19.66 20.06 -0.41
C GLU A 329 20.41 19.35 -1.55
N ARG A 330 20.18 19.78 -2.80
CA ARG A 330 20.79 19.17 -4.00
C ARG A 330 22.22 19.61 -4.24
N HIS A 331 22.56 20.87 -3.93
CA HIS A 331 23.94 21.36 -3.99
C HIS A 331 24.77 20.94 -2.76
N GLY A 332 24.16 20.26 -1.79
CA GLY A 332 24.84 19.80 -0.58
C GLY A 332 25.03 20.91 0.47
N ASP A 333 24.37 22.06 0.29
CA ASP A 333 24.39 23.17 1.24
C ASP A 333 23.39 22.90 2.37
N ARG A 334 23.89 22.23 3.41
CA ARG A 334 23.07 21.77 4.55
C ARG A 334 22.56 22.93 5.39
N ASP A 335 23.27 24.04 5.42
CA ASP A 335 22.92 25.17 6.29
C ASP A 335 21.74 25.93 5.71
N ILE A 336 21.79 26.26 4.40
CA ILE A 336 20.64 26.85 3.69
C ILE A 336 19.46 25.86 3.66
N ALA A 337 19.70 24.58 3.36
CA ALA A 337 18.66 23.55 3.32
C ALA A 337 17.89 23.44 4.64
N ASN A 338 18.60 23.38 5.78
CA ASN A 338 17.96 23.30 7.09
C ASN A 338 17.21 24.59 7.45
N THR A 339 17.78 25.74 7.12
CA THR A 339 17.22 27.06 7.41
C THR A 339 15.85 27.22 6.73
N PHE A 340 15.81 27.06 5.41
CA PHE A 340 14.57 27.16 4.63
C PHE A 340 13.64 25.95 4.82
N GLY A 341 14.19 24.76 5.03
CA GLY A 341 13.42 23.55 5.31
C GLY A 341 12.63 23.59 6.63
N SER A 342 13.19 24.22 7.67
CA SER A 342 12.53 24.37 8.98
C SER A 342 11.28 25.25 8.94
N ILE A 343 11.24 26.22 8.03
CA ILE A 343 10.13 27.15 7.83
C ILE A 343 9.01 26.45 7.05
N THR A 344 9.37 25.69 6.02
CA THR A 344 8.42 24.89 5.24
C THR A 344 7.65 23.91 6.14
N LYS A 345 8.33 23.29 7.11
CA LYS A 345 7.71 22.39 8.10
C LYS A 345 6.80 23.10 9.12
N ARG A 346 7.08 24.37 9.45
CA ARG A 346 6.23 25.19 10.34
C ARG A 346 4.94 25.65 9.67
N VAL A 347 4.96 25.89 8.36
CA VAL A 347 3.78 26.33 7.59
C VAL A 347 2.85 25.16 7.25
N ALA A 348 3.36 23.93 7.21
CA ALA A 348 2.59 22.71 6.90
C ALA A 348 1.96 22.03 8.14
N ALA A 349 2.31 22.49 9.35
CA ALA A 349 1.75 22.04 10.63
C ALA A 349 0.64 23.00 11.08
#